data_AF-A0A1A8CVY9-F1
#
_entry.id   AF-A0A1A8CVY9-F1
#
_cell.length_a   1.000
_cell.length_b   1.000
_cell.length_c   1.000
_cell.angle_alpha   90.00
_cell.angle_beta   90.00
_cell.angle_gamma   90.00
#
_symmetry.space_group_name_H-M   'P 1'
#
loop_
_entity.id
_entity.type
_entity.pdbx_description
1 polymer ?
#
loop_
_entity_poly.entity_id
_entity_poly.type
_entity_poly.pdbx_seq_one_letter_code
_entity_poly.pdbx_strand_id
1 'polypeptide(L)'
;PSCQEHHRQPLNMYCIQDRQLICGLCLTVGQHQGHPIDDLQAAFIKEKQTPSLLLARLSEQRWAQVCDLAEQLEQDKARCEALVRQDKQEVDQFFLVLEGILARKKHAYLEALDKAAAEVSLAYDPLIHRVKELQEEQLDLVSLGSSVEDEDSPLVFL
;
A
#
# COMPACT_ATOMS: atom_id res chain seq x y z
N PRO A 1 15.23 -9.04 -65.83
CA PRO A 1 15.23 -7.68 -65.26
C PRO A 1 16.64 -7.10 -65.35
N SER A 2 16.79 -5.80 -65.63
CA SER A 2 18.10 -5.14 -65.73
C SER A 2 18.53 -4.53 -64.40
N CYS A 3 19.83 -4.49 -64.15
CA CYS A 3 20.38 -3.82 -62.98
C CYS A 3 20.13 -2.31 -63.05
N GLN A 4 19.72 -1.71 -61.93
CA GLN A 4 19.47 -0.27 -61.83
C GLN A 4 20.77 0.54 -61.95
N GLU A 5 21.86 0.08 -61.35
CA GLU A 5 23.18 0.75 -61.45
C GLU A 5 23.85 0.48 -62.80
N HIS A 6 23.67 -0.72 -63.34
CA HIS A 6 24.29 -1.18 -64.58
C HIS A 6 23.22 -1.48 -65.63
N HIS A 7 22.61 -0.44 -66.18
CA HIS A 7 21.42 -0.49 -67.05
C HIS A 7 21.47 -1.48 -68.23
N ARG A 8 22.67 -1.91 -68.68
CA ARG A 8 22.86 -2.90 -69.77
C ARG A 8 23.15 -4.32 -69.28
N GLN A 9 23.23 -4.53 -67.98
CA GLN A 9 23.56 -5.82 -67.38
C GLN A 9 22.29 -6.51 -66.84
N PRO A 10 22.09 -7.80 -67.14
CA PRO A 10 20.99 -8.55 -66.57
C PRO A 10 21.23 -8.84 -65.08
N LEU A 11 20.17 -8.81 -64.28
CA LEU A 11 20.19 -9.40 -62.93
C LEU A 11 20.11 -10.92 -63.06
N ASN A 12 21.20 -11.60 -62.76
CA ASN A 12 21.37 -13.03 -63.01
C ASN A 12 22.14 -13.77 -61.91
N MET A 13 22.46 -13.11 -60.80
CA MET A 13 23.13 -13.72 -59.65
C MET A 13 22.41 -13.32 -58.38
N TYR A 14 22.45 -14.17 -57.35
CA TYR A 14 21.85 -13.87 -56.05
C TYR A 14 22.92 -13.68 -54.99
N CYS A 15 22.99 -12.49 -54.41
CA CYS A 15 23.87 -12.22 -53.28
C CYS A 15 23.25 -12.79 -52.00
N ILE A 16 23.93 -13.73 -51.33
CA ILE A 16 23.44 -14.37 -50.10
C ILE A 16 23.45 -13.38 -48.95
N GLN A 17 24.50 -12.56 -48.87
CA GLN A 17 24.69 -11.62 -47.76
C GLN A 17 23.62 -10.53 -47.76
N ASP A 18 23.36 -9.94 -48.93
CA ASP A 18 22.42 -8.82 -49.07
C ASP A 18 21.02 -9.28 -49.49
N ARG A 19 20.84 -10.59 -49.70
CA ARG A 19 19.58 -11.25 -50.08
C ARG A 19 18.88 -10.64 -51.29
N GLN A 20 19.63 -10.28 -52.33
CA GLN A 20 19.09 -9.61 -53.51
C GLN A 20 19.68 -10.12 -54.82
N LEU A 21 18.91 -9.94 -55.90
CA LEU A 21 19.40 -10.19 -57.25
C LEU A 21 20.38 -9.08 -57.66
N ILE A 22 21.55 -9.47 -58.16
CA ILE A 22 22.61 -8.59 -58.63
C ILE A 22 23.04 -8.98 -60.05
N CYS A 23 23.84 -8.12 -60.70
CA CYS A 23 24.46 -8.41 -61.99
C CYS A 23 25.97 -8.65 -61.88
N GLY A 24 26.60 -9.09 -62.98
CA GLY A 24 28.05 -9.35 -63.06
C GLY A 24 28.93 -8.21 -62.53
N LEU A 25 28.62 -6.97 -62.93
CA LEU A 25 29.39 -5.79 -62.53
C LEU A 25 29.22 -5.43 -61.06
N CYS A 26 28.02 -5.64 -60.48
CA CYS A 26 27.77 -5.45 -59.05
C CYS A 26 28.69 -6.32 -58.19
N LEU A 27 29.01 -7.54 -58.65
CA LEU A 27 29.87 -8.49 -57.96
C LEU A 27 31.36 -8.21 -58.13
N THR A 28 31.80 -7.82 -59.32
CA THR A 28 33.24 -7.73 -59.63
C THR A 28 33.86 -6.38 -59.30
N VAL A 29 33.11 -5.30 -59.53
CA VAL A 29 33.58 -3.91 -59.37
C VAL A 29 32.63 -3.04 -58.54
N GLY A 30 31.46 -3.59 -58.19
CA GLY A 30 30.43 -2.91 -57.41
C GLY A 30 30.45 -3.27 -55.92
N GLN A 31 29.37 -2.92 -55.23
CA GLN A 31 29.23 -3.02 -53.77
C GLN A 31 29.16 -4.46 -53.23
N HIS A 32 29.05 -5.47 -54.10
CA HIS A 32 28.95 -6.88 -53.70
C HIS A 32 30.27 -7.63 -53.85
N GLN A 33 31.38 -6.91 -53.98
CA GLN A 33 32.69 -7.53 -54.13
C GLN A 33 33.06 -8.36 -52.90
N GLY A 34 33.36 -9.64 -53.12
CA GLY A 34 33.69 -10.60 -52.06
C GLY A 34 32.47 -11.16 -51.32
N HIS A 35 31.24 -10.76 -51.68
CA HIS A 35 30.05 -11.35 -51.09
C HIS A 35 29.79 -12.75 -51.68
N PRO A 36 29.31 -13.70 -50.86
CA PRO A 36 28.99 -15.04 -51.32
C PRO A 36 27.73 -15.02 -52.21
N ILE A 37 27.82 -15.72 -53.34
CA ILE A 37 26.74 -15.84 -54.34
C ILE A 37 26.18 -17.26 -54.32
N ASP A 38 24.87 -17.37 -54.49
CA ASP A 38 24.17 -18.65 -54.63
C ASP A 38 23.66 -18.84 -56.05
N ASP A 39 23.37 -20.09 -56.39
CA ASP A 39 22.57 -20.41 -57.56
C ASP A 39 21.16 -19.82 -57.42
N LEU A 40 20.64 -19.24 -58.51
CA LEU A 40 19.34 -18.57 -58.49
C LEU A 40 18.19 -19.51 -58.12
N GLN A 41 18.24 -20.76 -58.58
CA GLN A 41 17.20 -21.75 -58.31
C GLN A 41 17.26 -22.21 -56.85
N ALA A 42 18.47 -22.44 -56.32
CA ALA A 42 18.69 -22.76 -54.91
C ALA A 42 18.22 -21.61 -53.99
N ALA A 43 18.62 -20.37 -54.29
CA ALA A 43 18.19 -19.17 -53.57
C ALA A 43 16.66 -19.00 -53.60
N PHE A 44 16.04 -19.19 -54.76
CA PHE A 44 14.58 -19.13 -54.91
C PHE A 44 13.88 -20.15 -54.02
N ILE A 45 14.32 -21.41 -54.01
CA ILE A 45 13.73 -22.46 -53.17
C ILE A 45 13.85 -22.08 -51.68
N LYS A 46 15.04 -21.66 -51.25
CA LYS A 46 15.32 -21.30 -49.86
C LYS A 46 14.51 -20.08 -49.40
N GLU A 47 14.52 -18.99 -50.17
CA GLU A 47 13.78 -17.78 -49.83
C GLU A 47 12.27 -18.01 -49.90
N LYS A 48 11.78 -18.82 -50.84
CA LYS A 48 10.35 -19.19 -50.92
C LYS A 48 9.88 -20.03 -49.72
N GLN A 49 10.74 -20.88 -49.16
CA GLN A 49 10.42 -21.70 -47.98
C GLN A 49 10.59 -20.95 -46.65
N THR A 50 11.34 -19.86 -46.63
CA THR A 50 11.65 -19.12 -45.39
C THR A 50 10.39 -18.56 -44.70
N PRO A 51 9.45 -17.89 -45.40
CA PRO A 51 8.23 -17.39 -44.77
C PRO A 51 7.38 -18.47 -44.11
N SER A 52 7.19 -19.63 -44.76
CA SER A 52 6.39 -20.72 -44.20
C SER A 52 7.04 -21.33 -42.95
N LEU A 53 8.38 -21.44 -42.94
CA LEU A 53 9.13 -21.87 -41.76
C LEU A 53 9.00 -20.86 -40.59
N LEU A 54 9.08 -19.56 -40.88
CA LEU A 54 8.91 -18.52 -39.86
C LEU A 54 7.48 -18.49 -39.31
N LEU A 55 6.48 -18.64 -40.16
CA LEU A 55 5.07 -18.74 -39.76
C LEU A 55 4.80 -20.02 -38.96
N ALA A 56 5.39 -21.16 -39.34
CA ALA A 56 5.31 -22.38 -38.56
C ALA A 56 6.02 -22.24 -37.20
N ARG A 57 7.11 -21.46 -37.10
CA ARG A 57 7.73 -21.14 -35.81
C ARG A 57 6.89 -20.16 -34.99
N LEU A 58 6.15 -19.27 -35.63
CA LEU A 58 5.15 -18.40 -35.01
C LEU A 58 3.77 -19.10 -34.92
N SER A 59 3.75 -20.44 -35.05
CA SER A 59 2.52 -21.23 -35.09
C SER A 59 1.54 -20.85 -34.00
N GLU A 60 0.27 -21.13 -34.26
CA GLU A 60 -0.84 -21.05 -33.32
C GLU A 60 -0.50 -21.66 -31.95
N GLN A 61 0.33 -22.71 -31.88
CA GLN A 61 0.77 -23.28 -30.61
C GLN A 61 1.52 -22.28 -29.71
N ARG A 62 2.42 -21.47 -30.27
CA ARG A 62 3.12 -20.44 -29.48
C ARG A 62 2.19 -19.30 -29.09
N TRP A 63 1.26 -18.95 -29.97
CA TRP A 63 0.26 -17.94 -29.67
C TRP A 63 -0.68 -18.39 -28.55
N ALA A 64 -1.16 -19.64 -28.59
CA ALA A 64 -1.96 -20.25 -27.53
C ALA A 64 -1.23 -20.22 -26.18
N GLN A 65 0.05 -20.58 -26.14
CA GLN A 65 0.85 -20.49 -24.90
C GLN A 65 0.95 -19.07 -24.34
N VAL A 66 1.05 -18.05 -25.21
CA VAL A 66 1.08 -16.65 -24.78
C VAL A 66 -0.28 -16.22 -24.24
N CYS A 67 -1.38 -16.65 -24.87
CA CYS A 67 -2.73 -16.41 -24.39
C CYS A 67 -2.98 -17.07 -23.03
N ASP A 68 -2.61 -18.35 -22.89
CA ASP A 68 -2.75 -19.11 -21.64
C ASP A 68 -1.95 -18.45 -20.51
N LEU A 69 -0.72 -18.00 -20.79
CA LEU A 69 0.11 -17.29 -19.83
C LEU A 69 -0.51 -15.95 -19.43
N ALA A 70 -1.08 -15.21 -20.38
CA ALA A 70 -1.76 -13.95 -20.10
C ALA A 70 -2.97 -14.17 -19.19
N GLU A 71 -3.80 -15.17 -19.48
CA GLU A 71 -4.95 -15.53 -18.63
C GLU A 71 -4.49 -15.96 -17.24
N GLN A 72 -3.45 -16.78 -17.13
CA GLN A 72 -2.88 -17.19 -15.85
C GLN A 72 -2.39 -15.98 -15.03
N LEU A 73 -1.71 -15.03 -15.67
CA LEU A 73 -1.23 -13.82 -15.00
C LEU A 73 -2.39 -12.94 -14.50
N GLU A 74 -3.47 -12.84 -15.26
CA GLU A 74 -4.68 -12.12 -14.84
C GLU A 74 -5.34 -12.80 -13.63
N GLN A 75 -5.46 -14.13 -13.66
CA GLN A 75 -6.01 -14.91 -12.55
C GLN A 75 -5.13 -14.80 -11.29
N ASP A 76 -3.82 -14.94 -11.43
CA ASP A 76 -2.85 -14.84 -10.34
C ASP A 76 -2.87 -13.43 -9.72
N LYS A 77 -2.92 -12.38 -10.56
CA LYS A 77 -3.09 -11.00 -10.10
C LYS A 77 -4.37 -10.83 -9.29
N ALA A 78 -5.51 -11.27 -9.82
CA ALA A 78 -6.80 -11.15 -9.14
C ALA A 78 -6.81 -11.89 -7.79
N ARG A 79 -6.18 -13.07 -7.72
CA ARG A 79 -6.01 -13.83 -6.47
C ARG A 79 -5.17 -13.06 -5.46
N CYS A 80 -4.02 -12.53 -5.87
CA CYS A 80 -3.16 -11.74 -4.99
C CYS A 80 -3.87 -10.47 -4.48
N GLU A 81 -4.59 -9.76 -5.35
CA GLU A 81 -5.37 -8.59 -4.95
C GLU A 81 -6.49 -8.93 -3.97
N ALA A 82 -7.14 -10.10 -4.13
CA ALA A 82 -8.16 -10.57 -3.19
C ALA A 82 -7.57 -10.89 -1.81
N LEU A 83 -6.42 -11.56 -1.75
CA LEU A 83 -5.71 -11.85 -0.49
C LEU A 83 -5.31 -10.56 0.22
N VAL A 84 -4.69 -9.61 -0.47
CA VAL A 84 -4.30 -8.32 0.13
C VAL A 84 -5.52 -7.56 0.63
N ARG A 85 -6.65 -7.60 -0.09
CA ARG A 85 -7.90 -6.97 0.35
C ARG A 85 -8.46 -7.64 1.60
N GLN A 86 -8.41 -8.96 1.69
CA GLN A 86 -8.83 -9.71 2.86
C GLN A 86 -7.95 -9.38 4.07
N ASP A 87 -6.62 -9.46 3.93
CA ASP A 87 -5.68 -9.13 5.01
C ASP A 87 -5.92 -7.72 5.55
N LYS A 88 -6.18 -6.75 4.66
CA LYS A 88 -6.53 -5.39 5.06
C LYS A 88 -7.81 -5.35 5.90
N GLN A 89 -8.85 -6.06 5.49
CA GLN A 89 -10.12 -6.13 6.25
C GLN A 89 -9.93 -6.78 7.62
N GLU A 90 -9.11 -7.83 7.69
CA GLU A 90 -8.79 -8.51 8.96
C GLU A 90 -8.04 -7.58 9.91
N VAL A 91 -7.07 -6.82 9.41
CA VAL A 91 -6.35 -5.79 10.20
C VAL A 91 -7.32 -4.72 10.69
N ASP A 92 -8.15 -4.16 9.80
CA ASP A 92 -9.12 -3.13 10.19
C ASP A 92 -10.09 -3.65 11.27
N GLN A 93 -10.60 -4.88 11.11
CA GLN A 93 -11.49 -5.51 12.08
C GLN A 93 -10.80 -5.75 13.43
N PHE A 94 -9.55 -6.21 13.43
CA PHE A 94 -8.76 -6.40 14.65
C PHE A 94 -8.64 -5.11 15.45
N PHE A 95 -8.29 -4.00 14.79
CA PHE A 95 -8.13 -2.71 15.45
C PHE A 95 -9.47 -2.12 15.94
N LEU A 96 -10.56 -2.28 15.18
CA LEU A 96 -11.89 -1.88 15.64
C LEU A 96 -12.31 -2.62 16.93
N VAL A 97 -12.04 -3.91 17.01
CA VAL A 97 -12.32 -4.70 18.23
C VAL A 97 -11.43 -4.22 19.38
N LEU A 98 -10.14 -3.97 19.12
CA LEU A 98 -9.20 -3.50 20.13
C LEU A 98 -9.61 -2.14 20.69
N GLU A 99 -9.98 -1.19 19.84
CA GLU A 99 -10.53 0.12 20.24
C GLU A 99 -11.76 -0.04 21.13
N GLY A 100 -12.68 -0.93 20.75
CA GLY A 100 -13.86 -1.23 21.55
C GLY A 100 -13.53 -1.83 22.93
N ILE A 101 -12.48 -2.64 23.04
CA ILE A 101 -12.01 -3.18 24.33
C ILE A 101 -11.36 -2.06 25.18
N LEU A 102 -10.50 -1.24 24.56
CA LEU A 102 -9.82 -0.14 25.25
C LEU A 102 -10.82 0.90 25.77
N ALA A 103 -11.82 1.27 24.96
CA ALA A 103 -12.87 2.20 25.37
C ALA A 103 -13.66 1.67 26.58
N ARG A 104 -14.06 0.39 26.56
CA ARG A 104 -14.74 -0.26 27.68
C ARG A 104 -13.89 -0.30 28.94
N LYS A 105 -12.61 -0.67 28.83
CA LYS A 105 -11.68 -0.67 29.97
C LYS A 105 -11.49 0.73 30.55
N LYS A 106 -11.26 1.72 29.70
CA LYS A 106 -11.12 3.13 30.12
C LYS A 106 -12.35 3.58 30.90
N HIS A 107 -13.54 3.32 30.37
CA HIS A 107 -14.79 3.71 31.04
C HIS A 107 -14.92 3.03 32.40
N ALA A 108 -14.71 1.71 32.50
CA ALA A 108 -14.79 0.98 33.76
C ALA A 108 -13.81 1.49 34.84
N TYR A 109 -12.58 1.87 34.45
CA TYR A 109 -11.61 2.45 35.39
C TYR A 109 -12.03 3.84 35.86
N LEU A 110 -12.55 4.68 34.97
CA LEU A 110 -13.05 6.00 35.33
C LEU A 110 -14.24 5.90 36.29
N GLU A 111 -15.22 5.03 36.00
CA GLU A 111 -16.35 4.80 36.91
C GLU A 111 -15.90 4.28 38.29
N ALA A 112 -14.88 3.42 38.34
CA ALA A 112 -14.33 2.96 39.61
C ALA A 112 -13.70 4.09 40.42
N LEU A 113 -12.99 5.02 39.76
CA LEU A 113 -12.42 6.20 40.39
C LEU A 113 -13.50 7.17 40.86
N ASP A 114 -14.55 7.39 40.06
CA ASP A 114 -15.68 8.25 40.45
C ASP A 114 -16.40 7.71 41.69
N LYS A 115 -16.59 6.38 41.77
CA LYS A 115 -17.14 5.73 42.97
C LYS A 115 -16.24 5.92 44.19
N ALA A 116 -14.94 5.70 44.04
CA ALA A 116 -13.99 5.92 45.13
C ALA A 116 -13.97 7.38 45.59
N ALA A 117 -14.06 8.34 44.66
CA ALA A 117 -14.16 9.75 44.99
C ALA A 117 -15.45 10.06 45.77
N ALA A 118 -16.58 9.49 45.36
CA ALA A 118 -17.85 9.64 46.07
C ALA A 118 -17.81 9.03 47.49
N GLU A 119 -17.14 7.88 47.68
CA GLU A 119 -16.94 7.27 49.00
C GLU A 119 -16.09 8.16 49.91
N VAL A 120 -15.04 8.80 49.37
CA VAL A 120 -14.22 9.77 50.11
C VAL A 120 -15.07 10.96 50.55
N SER A 121 -15.83 11.58 49.64
CA SER A 121 -16.75 12.66 50.01
C SER A 121 -17.74 12.23 51.09
N LEU A 122 -18.37 11.06 50.93
CA LEU A 122 -19.34 10.53 51.90
C LEU A 122 -18.73 10.34 53.29
N ALA A 123 -17.46 9.92 53.37
CA ALA A 123 -16.76 9.72 54.64
C ALA A 123 -16.29 11.02 55.28
N TYR A 124 -15.79 11.97 54.48
CA TYR A 124 -15.12 13.17 55.00
C TYR A 124 -16.04 14.38 55.14
N ASP A 125 -17.05 14.55 54.29
CA ASP A 125 -17.94 15.72 54.34
C ASP A 125 -18.67 15.88 55.69
N PRO A 126 -19.19 14.81 56.33
CA PRO A 126 -19.81 14.92 57.65
C PRO A 126 -18.82 15.32 58.75
N LEU A 127 -17.58 14.82 58.67
CA LEU A 127 -16.52 15.17 59.62
C LEU A 127 -16.12 16.63 59.47
N ILE A 128 -15.97 17.09 58.24
CA ILE A 128 -15.71 18.51 57.93
C ILE A 128 -16.84 19.38 58.46
N HIS A 129 -18.11 18.98 58.24
CA HIS A 129 -19.27 19.69 58.76
C HIS A 129 -19.22 19.79 60.28
N ARG A 130 -18.97 18.67 60.96
CA ARG A 130 -18.93 18.63 62.43
C ARG A 130 -17.81 19.50 63.01
N VAL A 131 -16.63 19.51 62.37
CA VAL A 131 -15.52 20.38 62.79
C VAL A 131 -15.88 21.85 62.61
N LYS A 132 -16.58 22.22 61.53
CA LYS A 132 -17.04 23.59 61.32
C LYS A 132 -18.06 24.04 62.37
N GLU A 133 -19.04 23.19 62.70
CA GLU A 133 -20.00 23.47 63.77
C GLU A 133 -19.29 23.74 65.11
N LEU A 134 -18.32 22.89 65.48
CA LEU A 134 -17.55 23.06 66.71
C LEU A 134 -16.71 24.35 66.71
N GLN A 135 -16.21 24.78 65.54
CA GLN A 135 -15.50 26.05 65.41
C GLN A 135 -16.43 27.26 65.64
N GLU A 136 -17.68 27.19 65.18
CA GLU A 136 -18.69 28.22 65.41
C GLU A 136 -19.09 28.27 66.90
N GLU A 137 -19.40 27.12 67.51
CA GLU A 137 -19.70 27.02 68.95
C GLU A 137 -18.57 27.58 69.82
N GLN A 138 -17.31 27.29 69.47
CA GLN A 138 -16.14 27.83 70.17
C GLN A 138 -16.05 29.35 70.05
N LEU A 139 -16.38 29.92 68.89
CA LEU A 139 -16.35 31.36 68.67
C LEU A 139 -17.39 32.07 69.56
N ASP A 140 -18.59 31.52 69.64
CA ASP A 140 -19.67 32.03 70.49
C ASP A 140 -19.28 31.99 71.98
N LEU A 141 -18.69 30.87 72.42
CA LEU A 141 -18.19 30.72 73.79
C LEU A 141 -17.08 31.73 74.12
N VAL A 142 -16.14 31.97 73.20
CA VAL A 142 -15.08 32.96 73.39
C VAL A 142 -15.67 34.37 73.46
N SER A 143 -16.65 34.70 72.61
CA SER A 143 -17.33 36.00 72.66
C SER A 143 -18.05 36.20 73.99
N LEU A 144 -18.82 35.20 74.46
CA LEU A 144 -19.48 35.25 75.76
C LEU A 144 -18.47 35.40 76.90
N GLY A 145 -17.37 34.64 76.85
CA GLY A 145 -16.28 34.73 77.83
C GLY A 145 -15.68 36.13 77.91
N SER A 146 -15.39 36.76 76.77
CA SER A 146 -14.89 38.15 76.76
C SER A 146 -15.89 39.15 77.36
N SER A 147 -17.19 39.01 77.07
CA SER A 147 -18.21 39.88 77.65
C SER A 147 -18.32 39.72 79.17
N VAL A 148 -18.10 38.51 79.70
CA VAL A 148 -18.09 38.24 81.14
C VAL A 148 -16.82 38.77 81.80
N GLU A 149 -15.66 38.71 81.14
CA GLU A 149 -14.40 39.31 81.64
C GLU A 149 -14.45 40.84 81.71
N ASP A 150 -15.16 41.48 80.79
CA ASP A 150 -15.30 42.95 80.72
C ASP A 150 -16.37 43.52 81.69
N GLU A 151 -17.08 42.70 82.48
CA GLU A 151 -18.13 43.15 83.42
C GLU A 151 -17.57 43.55 84.80
N ASP A 152 -17.58 44.86 85.07
CA ASP A 152 -17.05 45.46 86.31
C ASP A 152 -18.01 45.37 87.53
N SER A 153 -19.27 44.95 87.33
CA SER A 153 -20.31 44.95 88.38
C SER A 153 -20.47 43.57 89.06
N PRO A 154 -20.15 43.42 90.36
CA PRO A 154 -20.24 42.12 91.04
C PRO A 154 -21.66 41.53 91.11
N LEU A 155 -22.71 42.37 91.06
CA LEU A 155 -24.11 41.92 91.09
C LEU A 155 -24.66 41.53 89.71
N VAL A 156 -24.05 41.99 88.62
CA VAL A 156 -24.44 41.63 87.24
C VAL A 156 -23.69 40.38 86.79
N PHE A 157 -22.48 40.19 87.30
CA PHE A 157 -21.62 39.03 87.04
C PHE A 157 -22.10 37.73 87.72
N LEU A 158 -22.62 37.82 88.96
CA LEU A 158 -23.08 36.68 89.77
C LEU A 158 -24.51 36.23 89.43
#